data_AF-A0A7Y0R1E6-F1
#
_entry.id   AF-A0A7Y0R1E6-F1
#
_cell.length_a   1.000
_cell.length_b   1.000
_cell.length_c   1.000
_cell.angle_alpha   90.00
_cell.angle_beta   90.00
_cell.angle_gamma   90.00
#
_symmetry.space_group_name_H-M   'P 1'
#
loop_
_entity.id
_entity.type
_entity.pdbx_description
1 polymer ?
#
loop_
_entity_poly.entity_id
_entity_poly.type
_entity_poly.pdbx_seq_one_letter_code
_entity_poly.pdbx_strand_id
1 'polypeptide(L)'
;ITVVFLLISACNFTLHFAAFASRGVHPKYYWKDPEFRAFIFIQVLLFLVCFLLLLKHHSYTSPYDAFDQALFQTVSISTTAGFTTTGFADWPLFLPVLLLFSSFIGGCAGSTGGGMKVIRILLLTLQGARELKRLVHPR
;
A
#
# COMPACT_ATOMS: atom_id res chain seq x y z
N ILE A 1 9.87 12.33 5.54
CA ILE A 1 10.70 11.34 6.30
C ILE A 1 9.86 10.17 6.78
N THR A 2 8.80 10.42 7.55
CA THR A 2 7.90 9.38 8.12
C THR A 2 7.45 8.35 7.09
N VAL A 3 6.97 8.80 5.92
CA VAL A 3 6.54 7.94 4.80
C VAL A 3 7.57 6.88 4.45
N VAL A 4 8.85 7.25 4.33
CA VAL A 4 9.92 6.34 3.94
C VAL A 4 10.11 5.24 5.00
N PHE A 5 10.15 5.63 6.28
CA PHE A 5 10.30 4.67 7.37
C PHE A 5 9.08 3.77 7.54
N LEU A 6 7.87 4.28 7.30
CA LEU A 6 6.65 3.46 7.31
C LEU A 6 6.66 2.42 6.19
N LEU A 7 7.09 2.78 4.98
CA LEU A 7 7.23 1.81 3.89
C LEU A 7 8.26 0.73 4.23
N ILE A 8 9.39 1.11 4.81
CA ILE A 8 10.44 0.16 5.22
C ILE A 8 9.90 -0.76 6.34
N SER A 9 9.27 -0.23 7.39
CA SER A 9 8.78 -1.01 8.53
C SER A 9 7.55 -1.87 8.21
N ALA A 10 6.78 -1.49 7.18
CA ALA A 10 5.65 -2.25 6.67
C ALA A 10 6.06 -3.40 5.75
N CYS A 11 7.32 -3.42 5.28
CA CYS A 11 7.90 -4.53 4.53
C CYS A 11 8.35 -5.68 5.45
N ASN A 12 8.43 -6.88 4.88
CA ASN A 12 8.77 -8.10 5.62
C ASN A 12 10.21 -8.05 6.18
N PHE A 13 10.37 -8.25 7.50
CA PHE A 13 11.69 -8.28 8.15
C PHE A 13 12.58 -9.44 7.72
N THR A 14 12.02 -10.57 7.27
CA THR A 14 12.86 -11.66 6.73
C THR A 14 13.47 -11.26 5.39
N LEU A 15 12.78 -10.42 4.58
CA LEU A 15 13.37 -9.84 3.36
C LEU A 15 14.45 -8.83 3.69
N HIS A 16 14.24 -7.99 4.72
CA HIS A 16 15.28 -7.12 5.24
C HIS A 16 16.52 -7.93 5.63
N PHE A 17 16.34 -8.96 6.45
CA PHE A 17 17.44 -9.84 6.85
C PHE A 17 18.15 -10.45 5.63
N ALA A 18 17.40 -11.01 4.67
CA ALA A 18 17.99 -11.59 3.46
C ALA A 18 18.78 -10.58 2.62
N ALA A 19 18.33 -9.32 2.55
CA ALA A 19 19.00 -8.27 1.80
C ALA A 19 20.31 -7.78 2.46
N PHE A 20 20.43 -7.89 3.80
CA PHE A 20 21.56 -7.39 4.59
C PHE A 20 22.49 -8.47 5.16
N ALA A 21 22.09 -9.75 5.18
CA ALA A 21 22.87 -10.84 5.80
C ALA A 21 24.11 -11.25 5.00
N SER A 22 24.09 -11.09 3.67
CA SER A 22 25.27 -11.31 2.82
C SER A 22 26.19 -10.08 2.81
N ARG A 23 27.46 -10.23 2.43
CA ARG A 23 28.42 -9.11 2.29
C ARG A 23 27.95 -8.11 1.21
N GLY A 24 27.12 -7.15 1.60
CA GLY A 24 26.56 -6.11 0.74
C GLY A 24 25.03 -6.08 0.75
N VAL A 25 24.46 -4.97 0.28
CA VAL A 25 23.01 -4.81 0.12
C VAL A 25 22.60 -5.35 -1.25
N HIS A 26 21.66 -6.29 -1.28
CA HIS A 26 21.15 -6.85 -2.54
C HIS A 26 19.66 -6.53 -2.72
N PRO A 27 19.31 -5.37 -3.33
CA PRO A 27 17.91 -4.96 -3.55
C PRO A 27 17.10 -5.95 -4.39
N LYS A 28 17.77 -6.80 -5.17
CA LYS A 28 17.15 -7.83 -6.00
C LYS A 28 16.31 -8.83 -5.19
N TYR A 29 16.59 -9.04 -3.90
CA TYR A 29 15.79 -9.92 -3.06
C TYR A 29 14.36 -9.39 -2.88
N TYR A 30 14.18 -8.08 -2.68
CA TYR A 30 12.85 -7.48 -2.59
C TYR A 30 12.05 -7.67 -3.88
N TRP A 31 12.66 -7.40 -5.04
CA TRP A 31 11.94 -7.48 -6.32
C TRP A 31 11.67 -8.91 -6.79
N LYS A 32 12.34 -9.92 -6.24
CA LYS A 32 12.00 -11.32 -6.49
C LYS A 32 10.77 -11.77 -5.72
N ASP A 33 10.48 -11.11 -4.60
CA ASP A 33 9.35 -11.46 -3.75
C ASP A 33 8.02 -10.92 -4.32
N PRO A 34 7.03 -11.79 -4.59
CA PRO A 34 5.75 -11.37 -5.15
C PRO A 34 4.91 -10.56 -4.16
N GLU A 35 5.05 -10.77 -2.85
CA GLU A 35 4.34 -9.99 -1.84
C GLU A 35 4.83 -8.54 -1.82
N PHE A 36 6.15 -8.32 -1.81
CA PHE A 36 6.74 -6.98 -1.88
C PHE A 36 6.33 -6.25 -3.16
N ARG A 37 6.35 -6.94 -4.32
CA ARG A 37 5.88 -6.34 -5.58
C ARG A 37 4.41 -5.95 -5.53
N ALA A 38 3.56 -6.80 -4.95
CA ALA A 38 2.14 -6.48 -4.76
C ALA A 38 1.95 -5.30 -3.79
N PHE A 39 2.72 -5.25 -2.70
CA PHE A 39 2.70 -4.14 -1.74
C PHE A 39 3.02 -2.81 -2.41
N ILE A 40 4.14 -2.73 -3.15
CA ILE A 40 4.52 -1.50 -3.86
C ILE A 40 3.47 -1.11 -4.91
N PHE A 41 2.94 -2.08 -5.64
CA PHE A 41 1.86 -1.81 -6.60
C PHE A 41 0.61 -1.21 -5.92
N ILE A 42 0.17 -1.79 -4.80
CA ILE A 42 -0.98 -1.29 -4.03
C ILE A 42 -0.70 0.13 -3.51
N GLN A 43 0.48 0.38 -2.94
CA GLN A 43 0.85 1.71 -2.42
C GLN A 43 0.86 2.78 -3.52
N VAL A 44 1.48 2.49 -4.66
CA VAL A 44 1.56 3.43 -5.79
C VAL A 44 0.17 3.67 -6.39
N LEU A 45 -0.61 2.61 -6.61
CA LEU A 45 -1.96 2.73 -7.16
C LEU A 45 -2.85 3.59 -6.26
N LEU A 46 -2.80 3.32 -4.95
CA LEU A 46 -3.63 4.01 -3.98
C LEU A 46 -3.22 5.48 -3.84
N PHE A 47 -1.91 5.77 -3.82
CA PHE A 47 -1.39 7.13 -3.90
C PHE A 47 -1.87 7.87 -5.15
N LEU A 48 -1.75 7.26 -6.34
CA LEU A 48 -2.15 7.89 -7.59
C LEU A 48 -3.64 8.20 -7.63
N VAL A 49 -4.49 7.25 -7.22
CA VAL A 49 -5.94 7.49 -7.15
C VAL A 49 -6.27 8.64 -6.19
N CYS A 50 -5.65 8.66 -5.01
CA CYS A 50 -5.84 9.71 -4.03
C CYS A 50 -5.40 11.09 -4.56
N PHE A 51 -4.17 11.17 -5.06
CA PHE A 51 -3.58 12.40 -5.59
C PHE A 51 -4.38 12.97 -6.76
N LEU A 52 -4.76 12.14 -7.74
CA LEU A 52 -5.54 12.58 -8.90
C LEU A 52 -6.92 13.10 -8.50
N LEU A 53 -7.56 12.49 -7.50
CA LEU A 53 -8.85 12.96 -7.00
C LEU A 53 -8.73 14.28 -6.23
N LEU A 54 -7.68 14.46 -5.43
CA LEU A 54 -7.43 15.75 -4.75
C LEU A 54 -7.18 16.88 -5.75
N LEU A 55 -6.43 16.62 -6.82
CA LEU A 55 -6.23 17.60 -7.89
C LEU A 55 -7.53 17.92 -8.61
N LYS A 56 -8.33 16.90 -8.94
CA LYS A 56 -9.61 17.07 -9.64
C LYS A 56 -10.62 17.90 -8.84
N HIS A 57 -10.63 17.75 -7.51
CA HIS A 57 -11.56 18.45 -6.63
C HIS A 57 -11.03 19.80 -6.11
N HIS A 58 -9.82 20.20 -6.51
CA HIS A 58 -9.17 21.42 -6.02
C HIS A 58 -9.14 21.51 -4.49
N SER A 59 -8.98 20.36 -3.81
CA SER A 59 -8.96 20.29 -2.34
C SER A 59 -7.78 21.02 -1.71
N TYR A 60 -6.75 21.35 -2.49
CA TYR A 60 -5.61 22.15 -2.08
C TYR A 60 -5.32 23.22 -3.14
N THR A 61 -4.79 24.36 -2.68
CA THR A 61 -4.39 25.48 -3.55
C THR A 61 -3.13 25.16 -4.35
N SER A 62 -2.18 24.42 -3.75
CA SER A 62 -0.93 24.01 -4.38
C SER A 62 -0.95 22.52 -4.72
N PRO A 63 -0.55 22.12 -5.95
CA PRO A 63 -0.35 20.71 -6.29
C PRO A 63 0.69 20.01 -5.40
N TYR A 64 1.64 20.76 -4.84
CA TYR A 64 2.64 20.22 -3.92
C TYR A 64 2.01 19.79 -2.58
N ASP A 65 1.05 20.56 -2.07
CA ASP A 65 0.33 20.21 -0.84
C ASP A 65 -0.55 18.98 -1.07
N ALA A 66 -1.23 18.92 -2.23
CA ALA A 66 -1.99 17.73 -2.62
C ALA A 66 -1.10 16.49 -2.72
N PHE A 67 0.11 16.62 -3.26
CA PHE A 67 1.07 15.52 -3.36
C PHE A 67 1.52 15.04 -1.98
N ASP A 68 1.94 15.97 -1.11
CA ASP A 68 2.43 15.66 0.24
C ASP A 68 1.33 14.99 1.08
N GLN A 69 0.12 15.56 1.09
CA GLN A 69 -0.99 15.03 1.86
C GLN A 69 -1.51 13.71 1.30
N ALA A 70 -1.59 13.56 -0.04
CA ALA A 70 -1.92 12.26 -0.64
C ALA A 70 -0.92 11.20 -0.21
N LEU A 71 0.38 11.44 -0.43
CA LEU A 71 1.44 10.48 -0.15
C LEU A 71 1.48 10.07 1.33
N PHE A 72 1.38 11.05 2.23
CA PHE A 72 1.41 10.79 3.66
C PHE A 72 0.22 9.96 4.12
N GLN A 73 -1.00 10.39 3.80
CA GLN A 73 -2.23 9.75 4.27
C GLN A 73 -2.40 8.35 3.71
N THR A 74 -2.07 8.17 2.43
CA THR A 74 -2.20 6.87 1.76
C THR A 74 -1.26 5.85 2.36
N VAL A 75 0.01 6.21 2.57
CA VAL A 75 0.98 5.30 3.18
C VAL A 75 0.62 5.04 4.64
N SER A 76 0.36 6.09 5.42
CA SER A 76 0.06 5.96 6.85
C SER A 76 -1.14 5.05 7.14
N ILE A 77 -2.27 5.29 6.47
CA ILE A 77 -3.51 4.56 6.76
C ILE A 77 -3.45 3.14 6.18
N SER A 78 -2.99 2.97 4.94
CA SER A 78 -2.94 1.64 4.30
C SER A 78 -1.92 0.70 4.96
N THR A 79 -0.82 1.24 5.49
CA THR A 79 0.17 0.47 6.29
C THR A 79 -0.23 0.33 7.75
N THR A 80 -1.44 0.75 8.13
CA THR A 80 -1.99 0.68 9.50
C THR A 80 -1.17 1.42 10.55
N ALA A 81 -0.41 2.44 10.15
CA ALA A 81 0.30 3.32 11.09
C ALA A 81 -0.65 4.28 11.80
N GLY A 82 -1.67 4.77 11.08
CA GLY A 82 -2.75 5.57 11.65
C GLY A 82 -2.41 7.03 11.98
N PHE A 83 -1.26 7.54 11.52
CA PHE A 83 -0.93 8.96 11.62
C PHE A 83 -1.76 9.79 10.64
N THR A 84 -2.24 10.95 11.09
CA THR A 84 -3.01 11.91 10.28
C THR A 84 -2.41 13.31 10.37
N THR A 85 -2.19 13.95 9.23
CA THR A 85 -1.67 15.34 9.10
C THR A 85 -2.71 16.34 8.62
N THR A 86 -3.92 15.90 8.28
CA THR A 86 -4.98 16.75 7.74
C THR A 86 -6.34 16.32 8.27
N GLY A 87 -7.27 17.27 8.30
CA GLY A 87 -8.69 16.98 8.48
C GLY A 87 -9.30 16.67 7.11
N PHE A 88 -10.09 15.59 7.01
CA PHE A 88 -10.70 15.15 5.76
C PHE A 88 -11.93 15.99 5.33
N ALA A 89 -12.11 17.20 5.87
CA ALA A 89 -13.30 18.02 5.64
C ALA A 89 -13.42 18.49 4.18
N ASP A 90 -12.31 18.91 3.58
CA ASP A 90 -12.25 19.38 2.19
C ASP A 90 -11.96 18.26 1.18
N TRP A 91 -11.88 17.02 1.67
CA TRP A 91 -11.62 15.86 0.83
C TRP A 91 -12.94 15.29 0.31
N PRO A 92 -12.98 14.81 -0.94
CA PRO A 92 -14.10 14.02 -1.42
C PRO A 92 -14.35 12.84 -0.46
N LEU A 93 -15.61 12.66 -0.04
CA LEU A 93 -15.99 11.62 0.94
C LEU A 93 -15.55 10.21 0.52
N PHE A 94 -15.39 9.98 -0.78
CA PHE A 94 -14.82 8.75 -1.32
C PHE A 94 -13.41 8.43 -0.78
N LEU A 95 -12.54 9.43 -0.59
CA LEU A 95 -11.15 9.21 -0.20
C LEU A 95 -11.00 8.65 1.22
N PRO A 96 -11.61 9.23 2.28
CA PRO A 96 -11.56 8.63 3.62
C PRO A 96 -12.11 7.20 3.66
N VAL A 97 -13.19 6.92 2.93
CA VAL A 97 -13.79 5.58 2.86
C VAL A 97 -12.85 4.60 2.14
N LEU A 98 -12.25 5.00 1.02
CA LEU A 98 -11.25 4.20 0.32
C LEU A 98 -10.04 3.90 1.21
N LEU A 99 -9.54 4.91 1.93
CA LEU A 99 -8.42 4.77 2.86
C LEU A 99 -8.76 3.82 4.01
N LEU A 100 -9.97 3.91 4.56
CA LEU A 100 -10.47 2.97 5.56
C LEU A 100 -10.48 1.53 5.03
N PHE A 101 -10.97 1.29 3.81
CA PHE A 101 -10.92 -0.06 3.23
C PHE A 101 -9.49 -0.54 2.98
N SER A 102 -8.58 0.38 2.63
CA SER A 102 -7.18 0.03 2.41
C SER A 102 -6.46 -0.43 3.67
N SER A 103 -6.89 0.02 4.85
CA SER A 103 -6.28 -0.42 6.12
C SER A 103 -6.53 -1.90 6.41
N PHE A 104 -7.52 -2.54 5.78
CA PHE A 104 -7.69 -3.99 5.86
C PHE A 104 -6.57 -4.75 5.15
N ILE A 105 -5.91 -4.17 4.14
CA ILE A 105 -4.78 -4.80 3.44
C ILE A 105 -3.57 -4.82 4.36
N GLY A 106 -3.20 -3.66 4.92
CA GLY A 106 -2.09 -3.52 5.85
C GLY A 106 -0.71 -3.67 5.20
N GLY A 107 0.27 -4.06 6.04
CA GLY A 107 1.65 -4.31 5.60
C GLY A 107 1.88 -5.74 5.09
N CYS A 108 3.12 -6.06 4.73
CA CYS A 108 3.54 -7.41 4.39
C CYS A 108 3.46 -8.37 5.59
N ALA A 109 3.43 -9.68 5.32
CA ALA A 109 3.61 -10.70 6.33
C ALA A 109 5.02 -10.56 6.96
N GLY A 110 5.12 -10.79 8.27
CA GLY A 110 6.39 -10.62 9.00
C GLY A 110 6.87 -9.16 9.14
N SER A 111 5.97 -8.18 9.00
CA SER A 111 6.23 -6.75 9.26
C SER A 111 5.48 -6.21 10.49
N THR A 112 5.72 -4.95 10.84
CA THR A 112 5.04 -4.26 11.96
C THR A 112 3.57 -3.88 11.69
N GLY A 113 3.13 -3.92 10.43
CA GLY A 113 1.75 -3.54 10.07
C GLY A 113 0.71 -4.55 10.58
N GLY A 114 -0.54 -4.15 10.71
CA GLY A 114 -1.69 -5.01 10.99
C GLY A 114 -2.42 -5.46 9.72
N GLY A 115 -3.73 -5.66 9.84
CA GLY A 115 -4.62 -6.03 8.74
C GLY A 115 -4.60 -7.51 8.37
N MET A 116 -5.18 -7.83 7.20
CA MET A 116 -5.14 -9.18 6.63
C MET A 116 -3.76 -9.56 6.11
N LYS A 117 -2.90 -8.58 5.85
CA LYS A 117 -1.61 -8.68 5.17
C LYS A 117 -1.72 -8.81 3.66
N VAL A 118 -0.74 -8.21 2.98
CA VAL A 118 -0.65 -8.17 1.51
C VAL A 118 -0.71 -9.57 0.90
N ILE A 119 0.00 -10.55 1.46
CA ILE A 119 -0.01 -11.93 0.97
C ILE A 119 -1.42 -12.54 0.93
N ARG A 120 -2.28 -12.24 1.91
CA ARG A 120 -3.65 -12.80 1.93
C ARG A 120 -4.50 -12.20 0.82
N ILE A 121 -4.39 -10.89 0.59
CA ILE A 121 -5.09 -10.22 -0.52
C ILE A 121 -4.59 -10.72 -1.87
N LEU A 122 -3.27 -10.92 -2.00
CA LEU A 122 -2.68 -11.51 -3.21
C LEU A 122 -3.19 -12.93 -3.45
N LEU A 123 -3.23 -13.78 -2.43
CA LEU A 123 -3.75 -15.14 -2.58
C LEU A 123 -5.26 -15.16 -2.88
N LEU A 124 -6.05 -14.33 -2.20
CA LEU A 124 -7.50 -14.22 -2.45
C LEU A 124 -7.81 -13.80 -3.88
N THR A 125 -7.08 -12.81 -4.42
CA THR A 125 -7.26 -12.38 -5.81
C THR A 125 -6.85 -13.46 -6.82
N LEU A 126 -5.75 -14.17 -6.57
CA LEU A 126 -5.32 -15.29 -7.42
C LEU A 126 -6.29 -16.48 -7.35
N GLN A 127 -6.81 -16.80 -6.18
CA GLN A 127 -7.81 -17.85 -5.97
C GLN A 127 -9.14 -17.48 -6.64
N GLY A 128 -9.63 -16.26 -6.44
CA GLY A 128 -10.84 -15.77 -7.10
C GLY A 128 -10.72 -15.79 -8.62
N ALA A 129 -9.61 -15.33 -9.17
CA ALA A 129 -9.35 -15.39 -10.61
C ALA A 129 -9.29 -16.84 -11.14
N ARG A 130 -8.75 -17.78 -10.35
CA ARG A 130 -8.73 -19.20 -10.70
C ARG A 130 -10.14 -19.80 -10.72
N GLU A 131 -10.96 -19.50 -9.74
CA GLU A 131 -12.35 -19.99 -9.69
C GLU A 131 -13.18 -19.41 -10.85
N LEU A 132 -13.02 -18.13 -11.18
CA LEU A 132 -13.65 -17.55 -12.38
C LEU A 132 -13.23 -18.27 -13.67
N LYS A 133 -11.94 -18.63 -13.80
CA LYS A 133 -11.47 -19.39 -14.97
C LYS A 133 -12.05 -20.81 -15.01
N ARG A 134 -12.21 -21.47 -13.86
CA ARG A 134 -12.84 -22.80 -13.76
C ARG A 134 -14.32 -22.78 -14.14
N LEU A 135 -15.03 -21.67 -13.90
CA LEU A 135 -16.40 -21.52 -14.37
C LEU A 135 -16.50 -21.50 -15.90
N VAL A 136 -15.52 -20.90 -16.58
CA VAL A 136 -15.49 -20.84 -18.06
C VAL A 136 -14.89 -22.11 -18.66
N HIS A 137 -13.85 -22.67 -18.03
CA HIS A 137 -13.14 -23.88 -18.46
C HIS A 137 -13.11 -24.90 -17.31
N PRO A 138 -14.21 -25.65 -17.10
CA PRO A 138 -14.33 -26.60 -15.99
C PRO A 138 -13.51 -27.89 -16.15
N ARG A 139 -12.84 -28.08 -17.29
CA ARG A 139 -11.95 -29.20 -17.59
C ARG A 139 -10.52 -28.72 -17.78
#